data_AF-A0A7X3K3Q8-F1
#
_entry.id   AF-A0A7X3K3Q8-F1
#
_cell.length_a   1.000
_cell.length_b   1.000
_cell.length_c   1.000
_cell.angle_alpha   90.00
_cell.angle_beta   90.00
_cell.angle_gamma   90.00
#
_symmetry.space_group_name_H-M   'P 1'
#
loop_
_entity.id
_entity.type
_entity.pdbx_description
1 polymer ?
#
loop_
_entity_poly.entity_id
_entity_poly.type
_entity_poly.pdbx_seq_one_letter_code
_entity_poly.pdbx_strand_id
1 'polypeptide(L)'
;MTHIAIASLQRALEITGHIADLGTDVRDLQHDIRTALDSLRQQQPLLHDLDVHRKLMKTIGRFDSMSAAAAAWGVPRQTLFAVVNGDRPAPPKVLAALGLEKVPSGRRLYREI
;
A
#
# COMPACT_ATOMS: atom_id res chain seq x y z
N MET A 1 -1.25 9.03 -8.44
CA MET A 1 -2.35 10.01 -8.68
C MET A 1 -2.99 10.52 -7.38
N THR A 2 -3.15 9.68 -6.34
CA THR A 2 -3.67 10.06 -5.01
C THR A 2 -2.90 11.18 -4.29
N HIS A 3 -1.57 11.21 -4.37
CA HIS A 3 -0.76 12.26 -3.73
C HIS A 3 -1.03 13.68 -4.25
N ILE A 4 -1.34 13.84 -5.53
CA ILE A 4 -1.63 15.16 -6.14
C ILE A 4 -3.02 15.63 -5.70
N ALA A 5 -4.00 14.72 -5.64
CA ALA A 5 -5.36 15.05 -5.19
C ALA A 5 -5.38 15.49 -3.72
N ILE A 6 -4.62 14.82 -2.84
CA ILE A 6 -4.50 15.17 -1.42
C ILE A 6 -3.87 16.56 -1.25
N ALA A 7 -2.78 16.85 -1.96
CA ALA A 7 -2.11 18.14 -1.89
C ALA A 7 -3.00 19.30 -2.39
N SER A 8 -3.75 19.08 -3.47
CA SER A 8 -4.70 20.07 -4.00
C SER A 8 -5.85 20.35 -3.02
N LEU A 9 -6.38 19.33 -2.35
CA LEU A 9 -7.43 19.48 -1.34
C LEU A 9 -6.94 20.18 -0.07
N GLN A 10 -5.70 19.89 0.38
CA GLN A 10 -5.09 20.63 1.50
C GLN A 10 -4.92 22.11 1.17
N ARG A 11 -4.45 22.43 -0.05
CA ARG A 11 -4.28 23.81 -0.51
C ARG A 11 -5.62 24.56 -0.61
N ALA A 12 -6.70 23.89 -1.03
CA ALA A 12 -8.05 24.46 -1.05
C ALA A 12 -8.56 24.81 0.37
N LEU A 13 -8.33 23.92 1.33
CA LEU A 13 -8.65 24.15 2.75
C LEU A 13 -7.89 25.35 3.34
N GLU A 14 -6.60 25.49 3.04
CA GLU A 14 -5.78 26.61 3.51
C GLU A 14 -6.29 27.95 2.98
N ILE A 15 -6.63 28.01 1.68
CA ILE A 15 -7.20 29.20 1.03
C ILE A 15 -8.54 29.57 1.67
N THR A 16 -9.38 28.57 1.94
CA THR A 16 -10.72 28.79 2.50
C THR A 16 -10.64 29.19 3.98
N GLY A 17 -9.64 28.72 4.72
CA GLY A 17 -9.40 29.12 6.12
C GLY A 17 -8.97 30.58 6.32
N HIS A 18 -8.51 31.27 5.27
CA HIS A 18 -8.10 32.68 5.33
C HIS A 18 -9.25 33.67 5.05
N ILE A 19 -10.44 33.18 4.69
CA ILE A 19 -11.59 34.04 4.40
C ILE A 19 -12.48 34.04 5.64
N ALA A 20 -12.38 35.10 6.44
CA ALA A 20 -13.03 35.22 7.75
C ALA A 20 -14.57 35.34 7.68
N ASP A 21 -15.15 35.49 6.48
CA ASP A 21 -16.58 35.81 6.26
C ASP A 21 -17.33 34.70 5.50
N LEU A 22 -16.91 33.45 5.71
CA LEU A 22 -17.57 32.32 5.10
C LEU A 22 -18.65 31.77 6.03
N GLY A 23 -19.89 31.78 5.52
CA GLY A 23 -21.09 31.27 6.21
C GLY A 23 -20.99 29.78 6.60
N THR A 24 -22.00 29.30 7.33
CA THR A 24 -22.05 27.97 7.93
C THR A 24 -21.76 26.85 6.93
N ASP A 25 -22.31 26.94 5.72
CA ASP A 25 -22.15 25.96 4.63
C ASP A 25 -20.69 25.69 4.24
N VAL A 26 -19.83 26.70 4.36
CA VAL A 26 -18.42 26.57 4.00
C VAL A 26 -17.61 25.92 5.12
N ARG A 27 -18.01 26.12 6.39
CA ARG A 27 -17.41 25.40 7.52
C ARG A 27 -17.75 23.92 7.46
N ASP A 28 -18.98 23.58 7.08
CA ASP A 28 -19.41 22.19 6.91
C ASP A 28 -18.65 21.52 5.75
N LEU A 29 -18.48 22.21 4.62
CA LEU A 29 -17.65 21.73 3.52
C LEU A 29 -16.18 21.52 3.94
N GLN A 30 -15.60 22.41 4.76
CA GLN A 30 -14.24 22.21 5.27
C GLN A 30 -14.15 20.98 6.18
N HIS A 31 -15.17 20.74 7.01
CA HIS A 31 -15.24 19.56 7.86
C HIS A 31 -15.31 18.28 7.02
N ASP A 32 -16.18 18.24 6.01
CA ASP A 32 -16.33 17.11 5.09
C ASP A 32 -15.05 16.81 4.32
N ILE A 33 -14.36 17.86 3.82
CA ILE A 33 -13.08 17.69 3.11
C ILE A 33 -12.00 17.14 4.06
N ARG A 34 -11.91 17.64 5.32
CA ARG A 34 -10.97 17.09 6.31
C ARG A 34 -11.27 15.63 6.62
N THR A 35 -12.53 15.29 6.86
CA THR A 35 -12.96 13.92 7.14
C THR A 35 -12.67 12.98 5.96
N ALA A 36 -12.89 13.44 4.73
CA ALA A 36 -12.55 12.69 3.51
C ALA A 36 -11.04 12.51 3.35
N LEU A 37 -10.25 13.56 3.62
CA LEU A 37 -8.79 13.51 3.58
C LEU A 37 -8.22 12.57 4.66
N ASP A 38 -8.75 12.63 5.88
CA ASP A 38 -8.33 11.73 6.95
C ASP A 38 -8.74 10.29 6.66
N SER A 39 -9.91 10.06 6.06
CA SER A 39 -10.30 8.74 5.55
C SER A 39 -9.36 8.23 4.46
N LEU A 40 -8.95 9.10 3.51
CA LEU A 40 -7.98 8.75 2.47
C LEU A 40 -6.58 8.48 3.03
N ARG A 41 -6.17 9.18 4.08
CA ARG A 41 -4.90 8.93 4.80
C ARG A 41 -4.95 7.63 5.59
N GLN A 42 -6.12 7.24 6.08
CA GLN A 42 -6.34 5.99 6.83
C GLN A 42 -6.45 4.76 5.93
N GLN A 43 -6.66 4.92 4.62
CA GLN A 43 -6.58 3.80 3.69
C GLN A 43 -5.14 3.30 3.63
N GLN A 44 -4.92 2.04 4.05
CA GLN A 44 -3.64 1.38 3.90
C GLN A 44 -3.20 1.45 2.42
N PRO A 45 -1.95 1.82 2.15
CA PRO A 45 -1.46 1.92 0.78
C PRO A 45 -1.55 0.55 0.11
N LEU A 46 -2.29 0.50 -0.99
CA LEU A 46 -2.35 -0.70 -1.83
C LEU A 46 -1.05 -0.80 -2.62
N LEU A 47 -0.38 -1.94 -2.49
CA LEU A 47 0.86 -2.24 -3.19
C LEU A 47 0.54 -2.98 -4.50
N HIS A 48 1.21 -2.57 -5.58
CA HIS A 48 1.17 -3.27 -6.86
C HIS A 48 2.23 -4.38 -6.92
N ASP A 49 2.09 -5.31 -7.88
CA ASP A 49 3.04 -6.42 -8.10
C ASP A 49 4.52 -5.96 -8.14
N LEU A 50 4.81 -4.79 -8.73
CA LEU A 50 6.18 -4.24 -8.80
C LEU A 50 6.74 -3.89 -7.41
N ASP A 51 5.92 -3.31 -6.55
CA ASP A 51 6.30 -2.97 -5.18
C ASP A 51 6.47 -4.23 -4.32
N VAL A 52 5.63 -5.24 -4.56
CA VAL A 52 5.75 -6.56 -3.94
C VAL A 52 7.04 -7.25 -4.35
N HIS A 53 7.40 -7.22 -5.63
CA HIS A 53 8.66 -7.80 -6.10
C HIS A 53 9.88 -7.10 -5.47
N ARG A 54 9.86 -5.77 -5.36
CA ARG A 54 10.93 -5.03 -4.66
C ARG A 54 11.01 -5.42 -3.18
N LYS A 55 9.88 -5.50 -2.48
CA LYS A 55 9.81 -5.91 -1.07
C LYS A 55 10.30 -7.36 -0.90
N LEU A 56 9.93 -8.25 -1.81
CA LEU A 56 10.39 -9.64 -1.88
C LEU A 56 11.91 -9.72 -1.98
N MET A 57 12.50 -9.08 -2.98
CA MET A 57 13.96 -9.11 -3.19
C MET A 57 14.73 -8.54 -2.00
N LYS A 58 14.26 -7.42 -1.43
CA LYS A 58 14.83 -6.81 -0.22
C LYS A 58 14.77 -7.77 0.97
N THR A 59 13.68 -8.52 1.12
CA THR A 59 13.48 -9.42 2.25
C THR A 59 14.29 -10.71 2.09
N ILE A 60 14.39 -11.26 0.87
CA ILE A 60 15.28 -12.39 0.55
C ILE A 60 16.73 -12.03 0.83
N GLY A 61 17.15 -10.80 0.49
CA GLY A 61 18.52 -10.32 0.71
C GLY A 61 18.95 -10.24 2.18
N ARG A 62 18.04 -10.47 3.14
CA ARG A 62 18.36 -10.58 4.57
C ARG A 62 18.79 -12.00 4.99
N PHE A 63 18.65 -12.97 4.10
CA PHE A 63 19.05 -14.35 4.33
C PHE A 63 20.34 -14.65 3.58
N ASP A 64 21.15 -15.56 4.11
CA ASP A 64 22.41 -15.98 3.48
C ASP A 64 22.19 -16.65 2.11
N SER A 65 21.00 -17.20 1.87
CA SER A 65 20.63 -17.80 0.59
C SER A 65 19.13 -17.83 0.37
N MET A 66 18.72 -17.99 -0.89
CA MET A 66 17.32 -18.23 -1.25
C MET A 66 16.77 -19.52 -0.63
N SER A 67 17.61 -20.54 -0.44
CA SER A 67 17.23 -21.77 0.25
C SER A 67 16.90 -21.51 1.71
N ALA A 68 17.68 -20.67 2.39
CA ALA A 68 17.43 -20.27 3.78
C ALA A 68 16.13 -19.45 3.90
N ALA A 69 15.90 -18.51 2.98
CA ALA A 69 14.64 -17.76 2.92
C ALA A 69 13.42 -18.68 2.70
N ALA A 70 13.52 -19.62 1.75
CA ALA A 70 12.46 -20.57 1.47
C ALA A 70 12.14 -21.47 2.68
N ALA A 71 13.17 -21.96 3.37
CA ALA A 71 13.04 -22.75 4.58
C ALA A 71 12.38 -21.94 5.71
N ALA A 72 12.84 -20.70 5.95
CA ALA A 72 12.28 -19.82 6.97
C ALA A 72 10.79 -19.50 6.73
N TRP A 73 10.36 -19.46 5.46
CA TRP A 73 8.97 -19.19 5.09
C TRP A 73 8.14 -20.46 4.91
N GLY A 74 8.72 -21.64 5.14
CA GLY A 74 8.04 -22.93 5.02
C GLY A 74 7.50 -23.21 3.62
N VAL A 75 8.26 -22.81 2.59
CA VAL A 75 7.94 -23.04 1.17
C VAL A 75 9.10 -23.77 0.45
N PRO A 76 8.82 -24.56 -0.60
CA PRO A 76 9.87 -25.17 -1.39
C PRO A 76 10.77 -24.12 -2.07
N ARG A 77 12.09 -24.36 -2.16
CA ARG A 77 13.02 -23.47 -2.87
C ARG A 77 12.58 -23.18 -4.31
N GLN A 78 12.16 -24.20 -5.05
CA GLN A 78 11.68 -24.06 -6.43
C GLN A 78 10.44 -23.15 -6.52
N THR A 79 9.58 -23.21 -5.50
CA THR A 79 8.42 -22.33 -5.38
C THR A 79 8.87 -20.88 -5.23
N LEU A 80 9.81 -20.60 -4.32
CA LEU A 80 10.32 -19.25 -4.14
C LEU A 80 11.05 -18.73 -5.39
N PHE A 81 11.85 -19.58 -6.05
CA PHE A 81 12.55 -19.23 -7.28
C PHE A 81 11.60 -18.80 -8.40
N ALA A 82 10.55 -19.58 -8.66
CA ALA A 82 9.57 -19.25 -9.67
C ALA A 82 8.75 -17.98 -9.33
N VAL A 83 8.56 -17.67 -8.04
CA VAL A 83 7.93 -16.38 -7.62
C VAL A 83 8.88 -15.20 -7.90
N VAL A 84 10.17 -15.35 -7.60
CA VAL A 84 11.19 -14.31 -7.84
C VAL A 84 11.30 -13.99 -9.34
N ASN A 85 11.27 -15.00 -10.21
CA ASN A 85 11.33 -14.79 -11.65
C ASN A 85 10.00 -14.28 -12.27
N GLY A 86 8.92 -14.23 -11.49
CA GLY A 86 7.60 -13.84 -11.98
C GLY A 86 6.87 -14.93 -12.77
N ASP A 87 7.39 -16.17 -12.77
CA ASP A 87 6.77 -17.32 -13.44
C ASP A 87 5.44 -17.73 -12.77
N ARG A 88 5.29 -17.41 -11.48
CA ARG A 88 4.09 -17.70 -10.69
C ARG A 88 3.78 -16.59 -9.68
N PRO A 89 2.51 -16.41 -9.31
CA PRO A 89 2.15 -15.52 -8.21
C PRO A 89 2.70 -16.01 -6.86
N ALA A 90 2.98 -15.06 -5.97
CA ALA A 90 3.42 -15.34 -4.62
C ALA A 90 2.34 -16.12 -3.85
N PRO A 91 2.66 -17.28 -3.26
CA PRO A 91 1.72 -18.02 -2.43
C PRO A 91 1.45 -17.28 -1.10
N PRO A 92 0.34 -17.59 -0.39
CA PRO A 92 -0.03 -16.91 0.85
C PRO A 92 1.07 -16.88 1.91
N LYS A 93 1.86 -17.96 2.06
CA LYS A 93 2.98 -18.00 3.00
C LYS A 93 4.08 -16.98 2.69
N VAL A 94 4.38 -16.78 1.41
CA VAL A 94 5.37 -15.78 0.98
C VAL A 94 4.81 -14.37 1.19
N LEU A 95 3.53 -14.14 0.88
CA LEU A 95 2.87 -12.86 1.15
C LEU A 95 2.86 -12.54 2.65
N ALA A 96 2.50 -13.51 3.52
CA ALA A 96 2.53 -13.35 4.97
C ALA A 96 3.94 -13.05 5.49
N ALA A 97 4.97 -13.70 4.95
CA ALA A 97 6.36 -13.40 5.30
C ALA A 97 6.82 -11.98 4.89
N LEU A 98 6.12 -11.36 3.93
CA LEU A 98 6.32 -9.96 3.54
C LEU A 98 5.41 -8.99 4.32
N GLY A 99 4.61 -9.49 5.26
CA GLY A 99 3.57 -8.71 5.94
C GLY A 99 2.54 -8.19 4.94
N LEU A 100 2.14 -9.03 3.98
CA LEU A 100 1.19 -8.70 2.92
C LEU A 100 0.06 -9.71 2.84
N GLU A 101 -1.09 -9.25 2.38
CA GLU A 101 -2.18 -10.10 1.94
C GLU A 101 -2.75 -9.64 0.60
N LYS A 102 -3.31 -10.57 -0.17
CA LYS A 102 -3.90 -10.27 -1.47
C LYS A 102 -5.30 -9.67 -1.29
N VAL A 103 -5.57 -8.56 -1.97
CA VAL A 103 -6.89 -7.93 -1.95
C VAL A 103 -7.89 -8.75 -2.79
N PRO A 104 -9.06 -9.15 -2.26
CA PRO A 104 -10.02 -9.99 -2.96
C PRO A 104 -10.52 -9.40 -4.29
N SER A 105 -10.68 -8.08 -4.35
CA SER A 105 -11.23 -7.35 -5.49
C SER A 105 -10.19 -6.96 -6.55
N GLY A 106 -8.89 -7.15 -6.31
CA GLY A 106 -7.81 -6.73 -7.19
C GLY A 106 -6.98 -7.89 -7.73
N ARG A 107 -6.86 -8.03 -9.06
CA ARG A 107 -6.06 -9.11 -9.67
C ARG A 107 -4.57 -9.06 -9.30
N ARG A 108 -4.05 -7.89 -8.87
CA ARG A 108 -2.63 -7.60 -8.60
C ARG A 108 -2.44 -6.51 -7.53
N LEU A 109 -3.32 -6.50 -6.52
CA LEU A 109 -3.27 -5.55 -5.41
C LEU A 109 -3.07 -6.31 -4.10
N TYR A 110 -2.19 -5.78 -3.28
CA TYR A 110 -1.86 -6.33 -1.96
C TYR A 110 -1.95 -5.21 -0.93
N ARG A 111 -2.31 -5.56 0.30
CA ARG A 111 -2.31 -4.63 1.43
C ARG A 111 -1.37 -5.15 2.50
N GLU A 112 -0.85 -4.24 3.33
CA GLU A 112 0.03 -4.58 4.44
C GLU A 112 -0.77 -5.08 5.65
N ILE A 113 -0.22 -6.05 6.38
CA ILE A 113 -0.81 -6.63 7.60
C ILE A 113 0.12 -6.46 8.81
#